data_AF-T1BTD4-F1
#
_entry.id   AF-T1BTD4-F1
#
_cell.length_a   1.000
_cell.length_b   1.000
_cell.length_c   1.000
_cell.angle_alpha   90.00
_cell.angle_beta   90.00
_cell.angle_gamma   90.00
#
_symmetry.space_group_name_H-M   'P 1'
#
loop_
_entity.id
_entity.type
_entity.pdbx_description
1 polymer ?
#
loop_
_entity_poly.entity_id
_entity_poly.type
_entity_poly.pdbx_seq_one_letter_code
_entity_poly.pdbx_strand_id
1 'polypeptide(L)'
;FRALEPRIKPQALLATNTSSLDIGRLAEGLTRPERLVGLHFFNPVARMPLVEVVQGPGSAAEALQSASALARKLEKLPLPCRSAPGFVVNRILMPYLQEAMHAAQEGVPLAAIDAVAVRFGMPMGPIELADVVGLDVAGHVGTIVAQSLGRTVPDVRL
;
A
#
# COMPACT_ATOMS: atom_id res chain seq x y z
N PHE A 1 13.60 -13.30 -2.90
CA PHE A 1 14.63 -12.64 -3.73
C PHE A 1 15.98 -13.36 -3.77
N ARG A 2 16.50 -13.91 -2.65
CA ARG A 2 17.80 -14.62 -2.63
C ARG A 2 17.98 -15.69 -3.72
N ALA A 3 16.96 -16.52 -3.97
CA ALA A 3 17.02 -17.55 -5.01
C ALA A 3 16.97 -17.00 -6.45
N LEU A 4 16.45 -15.78 -6.64
CA LEU A 4 16.31 -15.13 -7.95
C LEU A 4 17.58 -14.34 -8.32
N GLU A 5 18.18 -13.64 -7.36
CA GLU A 5 19.33 -12.75 -7.59
C GLU A 5 20.51 -13.38 -8.36
N PRO A 6 20.95 -14.63 -8.10
CA PRO A 6 22.06 -15.22 -8.86
C PRO A 6 21.67 -15.68 -10.28
N ARG A 7 20.38 -15.64 -10.64
CA ARG A 7 19.86 -16.13 -11.93
C ARG A 7 19.51 -15.00 -12.90
N ILE A 8 19.65 -13.74 -12.48
CA ILE A 8 19.33 -12.55 -13.27
C ILE A 8 20.60 -11.77 -13.63
N LYS A 9 20.49 -10.85 -14.58
CA LYS A 9 21.61 -9.96 -14.93
C LYS A 9 22.07 -9.19 -13.69
N PRO A 10 23.39 -8.99 -13.50
CA PRO A 10 23.94 -8.28 -12.33
C PRO A 10 23.40 -6.86 -12.13
N GLN A 11 22.91 -6.22 -13.20
CA GLN A 11 22.35 -4.87 -13.22
C GLN A 11 20.81 -4.83 -13.26
N ALA A 12 20.13 -5.98 -13.25
CA ALA A 12 18.67 -6.02 -13.31
C ALA A 12 18.05 -5.38 -12.05
N LEU A 13 16.99 -4.58 -12.25
CA LEU A 13 16.16 -4.06 -11.17
C LEU A 13 15.38 -5.20 -10.50
N LEU A 14 15.31 -5.20 -9.17
CA LEU A 14 14.40 -6.05 -8.41
C LEU A 14 13.24 -5.19 -7.90
N ALA A 15 12.01 -5.61 -8.15
CA ALA A 15 10.83 -4.91 -7.70
C ALA A 15 9.86 -5.87 -7.00
N THR A 16 9.22 -5.39 -5.94
CA THR A 16 8.14 -6.10 -5.24
C THR A 16 6.84 -5.31 -5.32
N ASN A 17 5.73 -6.00 -5.60
CA ASN A 17 4.37 -5.43 -5.58
C ASN A 17 3.69 -5.56 -4.20
N THR A 18 4.46 -5.79 -3.14
CA THR A 18 3.88 -5.84 -1.77
C THR A 18 3.15 -4.54 -1.43
N SER A 19 2.14 -4.61 -0.56
CA SER A 19 1.29 -3.47 -0.17
C SER A 19 1.58 -2.93 1.23
N SER A 20 2.38 -3.66 2.02
CA SER A 20 2.64 -3.32 3.44
C SER A 20 3.93 -3.90 4.02
N LEU A 21 4.61 -4.82 3.33
CA LEU A 21 5.86 -5.41 3.85
C LEU A 21 7.01 -4.42 3.74
N ASP A 22 7.83 -4.36 4.79
CA ASP A 22 9.03 -3.52 4.82
C ASP A 22 10.04 -3.95 3.75
N ILE A 23 10.46 -2.98 2.92
CA ILE A 23 11.41 -3.23 1.83
C ILE A 23 12.80 -3.58 2.36
N GLY A 24 13.21 -3.04 3.51
CA GLY A 24 14.47 -3.38 4.17
C GLY A 24 14.54 -4.86 4.54
N ARG A 25 13.47 -5.40 5.15
CA ARG A 25 13.36 -6.83 5.46
C ARG A 25 13.43 -7.71 4.21
N LEU A 26 12.83 -7.28 3.11
CA LEU A 26 12.91 -8.01 1.83
C LEU A 26 14.29 -7.95 1.18
N ALA A 27 15.09 -6.95 1.52
CA ALA A 27 16.47 -6.81 1.06
C ALA A 27 17.46 -7.71 1.81
N GLU A 28 17.07 -8.24 2.99
CA GLU A 28 17.96 -9.03 3.84
C GLU A 28 18.51 -10.27 3.12
N GLY A 29 19.84 -10.37 3.07
CA GLY A 29 20.57 -11.46 2.44
C GLY A 29 20.64 -11.40 0.92
N LEU A 30 20.31 -10.27 0.30
CA LEU A 30 20.73 -9.96 -1.07
C LEU A 30 22.19 -9.52 -1.07
N THR A 31 22.92 -9.90 -2.13
CA THR A 31 24.28 -9.44 -2.38
C THR A 31 24.30 -8.00 -2.87
N ARG A 32 23.27 -7.57 -3.62
CA ARG A 32 23.13 -6.22 -4.16
C ARG A 32 21.76 -5.61 -3.83
N PRO A 33 21.50 -5.33 -2.53
CA PRO A 33 20.21 -4.82 -2.06
C PRO A 33 19.87 -3.45 -2.64
N GLU A 34 20.84 -2.69 -3.14
CA GLU A 34 20.65 -1.36 -3.71
C GLU A 34 19.76 -1.34 -4.96
N ARG A 35 19.56 -2.50 -5.60
CA ARG A 35 18.70 -2.66 -6.77
C ARG A 35 17.26 -3.07 -6.43
N LEU A 36 16.94 -3.29 -5.15
CA LEU A 36 15.58 -3.64 -4.73
C LEU A 36 14.77 -2.36 -4.46
N VAL A 37 13.58 -2.28 -5.03
CA VAL A 37 12.58 -1.24 -4.78
C VAL A 37 11.20 -1.86 -4.55
N GLY A 38 10.29 -1.12 -3.91
CA GLY A 38 8.87 -1.42 -4.04
C GLY A 38 8.29 -0.76 -5.29
N LEU A 39 7.40 -1.47 -5.97
CA LEU A 39 6.66 -0.99 -7.13
C LEU A 39 5.21 -1.44 -6.96
N HIS A 40 4.47 -0.71 -6.14
CA HIS A 40 3.16 -1.10 -5.65
C HIS A 40 2.05 -0.55 -6.58
N PHE A 41 1.37 -1.48 -7.26
CA PHE A 41 0.23 -1.25 -8.12
C PHE A 41 -1.07 -1.41 -7.34
N PHE A 42 -2.12 -0.72 -7.79
CA PHE A 42 -3.45 -0.78 -7.20
C PHE A 42 -4.40 -1.60 -8.08
N ASN A 43 -5.27 -2.40 -7.46
CA ASN A 43 -6.27 -3.21 -8.15
C ASN A 43 -7.49 -2.35 -8.53
N PRO A 44 -8.05 -2.43 -9.76
CA PRO A 44 -7.53 -3.15 -10.93
C PRO A 44 -6.35 -2.46 -11.60
N VAL A 45 -5.26 -3.21 -11.81
CA VAL A 45 -3.99 -2.67 -12.36
C VAL A 45 -4.19 -2.00 -13.71
N ALA A 46 -5.11 -2.48 -14.55
CA ALA A 46 -5.40 -1.88 -15.85
C ALA A 46 -6.05 -0.49 -15.75
N ARG A 47 -6.80 -0.21 -14.67
CA ARG A 47 -7.59 1.02 -14.52
C ARG A 47 -6.95 2.03 -13.57
N MET A 48 -6.24 1.56 -12.55
CA MET A 48 -5.65 2.45 -11.56
C MET A 48 -4.42 3.15 -12.14
N PRO A 49 -4.36 4.50 -12.11
CA PRO A 49 -3.25 5.24 -12.71
C PRO A 49 -2.03 5.27 -11.80
N LEU A 50 -2.21 5.22 -10.47
CA LEU A 50 -1.14 5.40 -9.50
C LEU A 50 -0.27 4.14 -9.37
N VAL A 51 1.04 4.35 -9.19
CA VAL A 51 1.98 3.32 -8.74
C VAL A 51 2.91 3.94 -7.71
N GLU A 52 3.00 3.36 -6.50
CA GLU A 52 3.99 3.82 -5.51
C GLU A 52 5.36 3.23 -5.83
N VAL A 53 6.37 4.11 -5.95
CA VAL A 53 7.78 3.73 -6.12
C VAL A 53 8.46 3.87 -4.78
N VAL A 54 8.60 2.74 -4.07
CA VAL A 54 8.96 2.71 -2.66
C VAL A 54 10.47 2.52 -2.49
N GLN A 55 11.09 3.50 -1.83
CA GLN A 55 12.50 3.49 -1.45
C GLN A 55 12.71 2.72 -0.14
N GLY A 56 13.44 1.61 -0.21
CA GLY A 56 13.99 0.95 0.97
C GLY A 56 15.27 1.64 1.47
N PRO A 57 15.76 1.30 2.67
CA PRO A 57 16.92 1.97 3.29
C PRO A 57 18.20 1.97 2.44
N GLY A 58 18.41 0.92 1.65
CA GLY A 58 19.59 0.76 0.79
C GLY A 58 19.35 1.01 -0.70
N SER A 59 18.10 1.31 -1.12
CA SER A 59 17.77 1.44 -2.55
C SER A 59 18.51 2.62 -3.19
N ALA A 60 19.18 2.36 -4.31
CA ALA A 60 19.91 3.37 -5.07
C ALA A 60 18.97 4.29 -5.85
N ALA A 61 19.39 5.54 -6.07
CA ALA A 61 18.61 6.53 -6.81
C ALA A 61 18.33 6.07 -8.25
N GLU A 62 19.30 5.41 -8.89
CA GLU A 62 19.19 4.87 -10.25
C GLU A 62 18.14 3.76 -10.34
N ALA A 63 17.98 2.95 -9.28
CA ALA A 63 16.96 1.91 -9.20
C ALA A 63 15.55 2.53 -9.12
N LEU A 64 15.37 3.57 -8.31
CA LEU A 64 14.12 4.32 -8.19
C LEU A 64 13.76 5.05 -9.50
N GLN A 65 14.74 5.64 -10.17
CA GLN A 65 14.56 6.27 -11.48
C GLN A 65 14.13 5.25 -12.54
N SER A 66 14.78 4.09 -12.58
CA SER A 66 14.44 2.99 -13.50
C SER A 66 13.01 2.48 -13.25
N ALA A 67 12.63 2.31 -11.99
CA ALA A 67 11.28 1.90 -11.60
C ALA A 67 10.22 2.94 -11.98
N SER A 68 10.52 4.23 -11.76
CA SER A 68 9.64 5.33 -12.15
C SER A 68 9.49 5.44 -13.67
N ALA A 69 10.58 5.24 -14.43
CA ALA A 69 10.55 5.21 -15.88
C ALA A 69 9.72 4.04 -16.42
N LEU A 70 9.84 2.85 -15.80
CA LEU A 70 9.01 1.70 -16.11
C LEU A 70 7.51 2.02 -15.87
N ALA A 71 7.16 2.59 -14.71
CA ALA A 71 5.78 2.97 -14.41
C ALA A 71 5.22 3.96 -15.46
N ARG A 72 5.99 4.98 -15.85
CA ARG A 72 5.59 5.92 -16.91
C ARG A 72 5.41 5.24 -18.26
N LYS A 73 6.30 4.30 -18.61
CA LYS A 73 6.20 3.51 -19.84
C LYS A 73 4.95 2.62 -19.86
N LEU A 74 4.47 2.22 -18.70
CA LEU A 74 3.20 1.51 -18.50
C LEU A 74 2.00 2.47 -18.40
N GLU A 75 2.17 3.75 -18.76
CA GLU A 75 1.15 4.80 -18.68
C GLU A 75 0.59 5.00 -17.27
N LYS A 76 1.44 4.75 -16.26
CA LYS A 76 1.14 4.98 -14.84
C LYS A 76 1.77 6.28 -14.34
N LEU A 77 1.24 6.76 -13.23
CA LEU A 77 1.70 7.90 -12.46
C LEU A 77 2.56 7.40 -11.29
N PRO A 78 3.90 7.45 -11.39
CA PRO A 78 4.76 7.05 -10.28
C PRO A 78 4.70 8.06 -9.14
N LEU A 79 4.52 7.58 -7.93
CA LEU A 79 4.60 8.34 -6.68
C LEU A 79 5.81 7.88 -5.87
N PRO A 80 6.92 8.64 -5.84
CA PRO A 80 8.06 8.32 -5.00
C PRO A 80 7.70 8.41 -3.52
N CYS A 81 8.01 7.37 -2.75
CA CYS A 81 7.80 7.37 -1.31
C CYS A 81 8.84 6.51 -0.58
N ARG A 82 8.94 6.65 0.74
CA ARG A 82 9.83 5.83 1.58
C ARG A 82 9.10 4.60 2.10
N SER A 83 9.84 3.51 2.31
CA SER A 83 9.35 2.30 2.98
C SER A 83 8.84 2.67 4.38
N ALA A 84 7.58 2.36 4.61
CA ALA A 84 6.91 2.47 5.90
C ALA A 84 5.72 1.49 5.89
N PRO A 85 5.23 1.05 7.06
CA PRO A 85 4.00 0.25 7.11
C PRO A 85 2.83 0.97 6.42
N GLY A 86 2.33 0.37 5.33
CA GLY A 86 1.26 0.89 4.48
C GLY A 86 1.69 1.98 3.47
N PHE A 87 2.99 2.23 3.29
CA PHE A 87 3.54 3.25 2.40
C PHE A 87 2.84 4.61 2.54
N VAL A 88 2.32 5.19 1.46
CA VAL A 88 1.57 6.45 1.52
C VAL A 88 0.08 6.16 1.51
N VAL A 89 -0.41 5.45 0.49
CA VAL A 89 -1.86 5.31 0.27
C VAL A 89 -2.53 4.52 1.38
N ASN A 90 -2.04 3.31 1.69
CA ASN A 90 -2.66 2.49 2.73
C ASN A 90 -2.46 3.10 4.13
N ARG A 91 -1.35 3.80 4.36
CA ARG A 91 -1.09 4.50 5.62
C ARG A 91 -2.11 5.62 5.90
N ILE A 92 -2.67 6.23 4.86
CA ILE A 92 -3.73 7.24 4.96
C ILE A 92 -5.12 6.58 4.94
N LEU A 93 -5.31 5.58 4.08
CA LEU A 93 -6.60 4.92 3.87
C LEU A 93 -7.05 4.12 5.09
N MET A 94 -6.15 3.38 5.75
CA MET A 94 -6.54 2.50 6.85
C MET A 94 -7.15 3.27 8.04
N PRO A 95 -6.57 4.39 8.52
CA PRO A 95 -7.23 5.22 9.53
C PRO A 95 -8.63 5.68 9.11
N TYR A 96 -8.81 6.10 7.86
CA TYR A 96 -10.12 6.53 7.36
C TYR A 96 -11.17 5.41 7.42
N LEU A 97 -10.81 4.21 6.99
CA LEU A 97 -11.68 3.04 7.08
C LEU A 97 -11.95 2.63 8.54
N GLN A 98 -10.95 2.73 9.41
CA GLN A 98 -11.09 2.37 10.82
C GLN A 98 -12.01 3.32 11.58
N GLU A 99 -11.94 4.64 11.31
CA GLU A 99 -12.88 5.58 11.94
C GLU A 99 -14.33 5.35 11.48
N ALA A 100 -14.54 4.93 10.23
CA ALA A 100 -15.86 4.53 9.78
C ALA A 100 -16.39 3.32 10.58
N MET A 101 -15.52 2.36 10.89
CA MET A 101 -15.89 1.22 11.73
C MET A 101 -16.14 1.62 13.19
N HIS A 102 -15.35 2.54 13.76
CA HIS A 102 -15.64 3.08 15.11
C HIS A 102 -17.01 3.77 15.15
N ALA A 103 -17.32 4.61 14.16
CA ALA A 103 -18.64 5.25 14.07
C ALA A 103 -19.78 4.22 13.99
N ALA A 104 -19.57 3.13 13.26
CA ALA A 104 -20.52 2.03 13.22
C ALA A 104 -20.72 1.36 14.59
N GLN A 105 -19.64 1.13 15.34
CA GLN A 105 -19.68 0.58 16.70
C GLN A 105 -20.37 1.51 17.70
N GLU A 106 -20.30 2.82 17.47
CA GLU A 106 -21.03 3.84 18.24
C GLU A 106 -22.54 3.92 17.87
N GLY A 107 -23.00 3.08 16.94
CA GLY A 107 -24.40 2.95 16.55
C GLY A 107 -24.81 3.77 15.33
N VAL A 108 -23.86 4.39 14.61
CA VAL A 108 -24.17 5.08 13.36
C VAL A 108 -24.47 4.03 12.28
N PRO A 109 -25.62 4.10 11.58
CA PRO A 109 -25.93 3.14 10.52
C PRO A 109 -24.90 3.17 9.40
N LEU A 110 -24.43 1.99 8.95
CA LEU A 110 -23.40 1.85 7.91
C LEU A 110 -23.72 2.68 6.64
N ALA A 111 -24.96 2.60 6.16
CA ALA A 111 -25.41 3.35 5.00
C ALA A 111 -25.36 4.87 5.20
N ALA A 112 -25.55 5.36 6.43
CA ALA A 112 -25.44 6.78 6.73
C ALA A 112 -23.98 7.26 6.67
N ILE A 113 -23.03 6.43 7.12
CA ILE A 113 -21.59 6.71 7.04
C ILE A 113 -21.17 6.87 5.57
N ASP A 114 -21.56 5.91 4.73
CA ASP A 114 -21.28 5.96 3.29
C ASP A 114 -21.92 7.17 2.61
N ALA A 115 -23.19 7.44 2.90
CA ALA A 115 -23.90 8.58 2.32
C ALA A 115 -23.27 9.93 2.69
N VAL A 116 -22.78 10.08 3.93
CA VAL A 116 -22.08 11.29 4.37
C VAL A 116 -20.74 11.43 3.66
N ALA A 117 -19.96 10.36 3.55
CA ALA A 117 -18.67 10.37 2.87
C ALA A 117 -18.79 10.72 1.38
N VAL A 118 -19.77 10.14 0.69
CA VAL A 118 -20.05 10.47 -0.72
C VAL A 118 -20.52 11.91 -0.87
N ARG A 119 -21.42 12.38 0.00
CA ARG A 119 -21.86 13.79 -0.01
C ARG A 119 -20.70 14.77 0.26
N PHE A 120 -19.71 14.36 1.05
CA PHE A 120 -18.49 15.13 1.28
C PHE A 120 -17.59 15.20 0.03
N GLY A 121 -17.71 14.25 -0.89
CA GLY A 121 -16.97 14.21 -2.15
C GLY A 121 -16.09 12.97 -2.34
N MET A 122 -16.19 11.98 -1.44
CA MET A 122 -15.50 10.70 -1.67
C MET A 122 -16.15 9.96 -2.84
N PRO A 123 -15.36 9.29 -3.70
CA PRO A 123 -15.89 8.55 -4.85
C PRO A 123 -16.69 7.31 -4.43
N MET A 124 -16.45 6.79 -3.22
CA MET A 124 -17.09 5.62 -2.64
C MET A 124 -17.14 5.80 -1.12
N GLY A 125 -18.19 5.29 -0.48
CA GLY A 125 -18.29 5.28 0.97
C GLY A 125 -17.24 4.36 1.61
N PRO A 126 -16.78 4.63 2.84
CA PRO A 126 -15.73 3.83 3.48
C PRO A 126 -16.17 2.40 3.79
N ILE A 127 -17.45 2.14 4.06
CA ILE A 127 -17.94 0.80 4.34
C ILE A 127 -17.96 -0.02 3.04
N GLU A 128 -18.56 0.52 1.98
CA GLU A 128 -18.51 -0.09 0.64
C GLU A 128 -17.07 -0.29 0.15
N LEU A 129 -16.19 0.70 0.37
CA LEU A 129 -14.79 0.60 -0.02
C LEU A 129 -14.05 -0.53 0.73
N ALA A 130 -14.32 -0.69 2.02
CA ALA A 130 -13.76 -1.79 2.80
C ALA A 130 -14.21 -3.17 2.28
N ASP A 131 -15.47 -3.29 1.85
CA ASP A 131 -16.01 -4.51 1.24
C ASP A 131 -15.34 -4.80 -0.13
N VAL A 132 -15.18 -3.78 -0.98
CA VAL A 132 -14.49 -3.90 -2.28
C VAL A 132 -13.01 -4.30 -2.13
N VAL A 133 -12.33 -3.80 -1.10
CA VAL A 133 -10.95 -4.20 -0.77
C VAL A 133 -10.87 -5.64 -0.26
N GLY A 134 -11.93 -6.12 0.39
CA GLY A 134 -11.96 -7.36 1.16
C GLY A 134 -11.69 -7.09 2.63
N LEU A 135 -12.63 -7.50 3.49
CA LEU A 135 -12.59 -7.22 4.93
C LEU A 135 -11.40 -7.88 5.65
N ASP A 136 -10.96 -9.04 5.18
CA ASP A 136 -9.78 -9.74 5.67
C ASP A 136 -8.48 -8.98 5.35
N VAL A 137 -8.36 -8.48 4.11
CA VAL A 137 -7.24 -7.64 3.67
C VAL A 137 -7.24 -6.31 4.42
N ALA A 138 -8.40 -5.65 4.50
CA ALA A 138 -8.56 -4.39 5.21
C ALA A 138 -8.20 -4.54 6.71
N GLY A 139 -8.64 -5.62 7.36
CA GLY A 139 -8.29 -5.92 8.74
C GLY A 139 -6.81 -6.22 8.94
N HIS A 140 -6.21 -7.01 8.04
CA HIS A 140 -4.78 -7.35 8.11
C HIS A 140 -3.89 -6.12 7.92
N VAL A 141 -4.09 -5.35 6.85
CA VAL A 141 -3.31 -4.14 6.55
C VAL A 141 -3.60 -3.05 7.58
N GLY A 142 -4.86 -2.91 7.99
CA GLY A 142 -5.28 -1.97 9.03
C GLY A 142 -4.58 -2.21 10.36
N THR A 143 -4.40 -3.47 10.76
CA THR A 143 -3.64 -3.83 11.97
C THR A 143 -2.17 -3.40 11.86
N ILE A 144 -1.52 -3.69 10.74
CA ILE A 144 -0.12 -3.31 10.49
C ILE A 144 0.06 -1.79 10.58
N VAL A 145 -0.83 -1.03 9.93
CA VAL A 145 -0.78 0.43 9.92
C VAL A 145 -1.08 1.01 11.30
N ALA A 146 -2.13 0.56 11.97
CA ALA A 146 -2.53 1.04 13.29
C ALA A 146 -1.43 0.84 14.34
N GLN A 147 -0.80 -0.34 14.37
CA GLN A 147 0.34 -0.62 15.26
C GLN A 147 1.50 0.36 15.01
N SER A 148 1.81 0.65 13.74
CA SER A 148 2.86 1.61 13.38
C SER A 148 2.55 3.07 13.74
N LEU A 149 1.26 3.39 13.94
CA LEU A 149 0.76 4.72 14.28
C LEU A 149 0.39 4.86 15.75
N GLY A 150 0.47 3.79 16.54
CA GLY A 150 0.00 3.78 17.92
C GLY A 150 -1.52 3.95 18.05
N ARG A 151 -2.29 3.46 17.07
CA ARG A 151 -3.76 3.52 17.05
C ARG A 151 -4.39 2.18 17.45
N THR A 152 -5.62 2.25 17.97
CA THR A 152 -6.46 1.07 18.21
C THR A 152 -7.06 0.57 16.90
N VAL A 153 -7.23 -0.74 16.78
CA VAL A 153 -7.92 -1.37 15.65
C VAL A 153 -9.37 -1.64 16.10
N PRO A 154 -10.38 -1.24 15.32
CA PRO A 154 -11.78 -1.55 15.62
C PRO A 154 -12.03 -3.06 15.62
N ASP A 155 -12.84 -3.54 16.57
CA ASP A 155 -13.36 -4.91 16.54
C ASP A 155 -14.36 -5.09 15.40
N VAL A 156 -13.94 -5.81 14.35
CA VAL A 156 -14.75 -6.09 13.16
C VAL A 156 -15.72 -7.26 13.34
N ARG A 157 -15.80 -7.85 14.53
CA ARG A 157 -16.84 -8.83 14.90
C ARG A 157 -18.13 -8.11 15.28
N LEU A 158 -18.84 -7.61 14.27
CA LEU A 158 -20.23 -7.18 14.42
C LEU A 158 -21.16 -8.38 14.55
#